data_AF-A0A1E2UGY5-F1
#
_entry.id   AF-A0A1E2UGY5-F1
#
_cell.length_a   1.000
_cell.length_b   1.000
_cell.length_c   1.000
_cell.angle_alpha   90.00
_cell.angle_beta   90.00
_cell.angle_gamma   90.00
#
_symmetry.space_group_name_H-M   'P 1'
#
loop_
_entity.id
_entity.type
_entity.pdbx_description
1 polymer ?
#
loop_
_entity_poly.entity_id
_entity_poly.type
_entity_poly.pdbx_seq_one_letter_code
_entity_poly.pdbx_strand_id
1 'polypeptide(L)'
;MSNLESYSISTLKQCADLKLKIASHTPPKNANDEKMIRIYKRLLIRDRHYLHNLELLKIKQTMHLDSKPKSTTECSSSLDLDEFRSLLDENSELAFS
;
A
#
# COMPACT_ATOMS: atom_id res chain seq x y z
N MET A 1 -3.50 14.42 7.15
CA MET A 1 -2.43 13.41 7.34
C MET A 1 -2.30 12.96 8.79
N SER A 2 -2.49 13.85 9.79
CA SER A 2 -2.37 13.55 11.23
C SER A 2 -3.21 12.37 11.74
N ASN A 3 -4.43 12.17 11.20
CA ASN A 3 -5.30 11.09 11.65
C ASN A 3 -4.74 9.71 11.30
N LEU A 4 -4.23 9.52 10.07
CA LEU A 4 -3.67 8.24 9.61
C LEU A 4 -2.42 7.84 10.41
N GLU A 5 -1.58 8.81 10.76
CA GLU A 5 -0.40 8.58 11.60
C GLU A 5 -0.79 8.17 13.02
N SER A 6 -1.78 8.86 13.60
CA SER A 6 -2.30 8.53 14.93
C SER A 6 -2.86 7.10 14.98
N TYR A 7 -3.62 6.69 13.95
CA TYR A 7 -4.10 5.30 13.84
C TYR A 7 -2.95 4.30 13.70
N SER A 8 -1.91 4.62 12.91
CA SER A 8 -0.75 3.73 12.74
C SER A 8 -0.01 3.47 14.06
N ILE A 9 0.18 4.51 14.88
CA ILE A 9 0.85 4.39 16.19
C ILE A 9 0.01 3.55 17.15
N SER A 10 -1.30 3.79 17.20
CA SER A 10 -2.22 3.01 18.01
C SER A 10 -2.21 1.53 17.62
N THR A 11 -2.25 1.21 16.32
CA THR A 11 -2.23 -0.18 15.83
C THR A 11 -0.88 -0.87 16.08
N LEU A 12 0.24 -0.14 15.99
CA LEU A 12 1.55 -0.68 16.37
C LEU A 12 1.61 -1.09 17.85
N LYS A 13 1.06 -0.26 18.74
CA LYS A 13 0.96 -0.58 20.17
C LYS A 13 0.07 -1.82 20.39
N GLN A 14 -1.09 -1.89 19.73
CA GLN A 14 -1.97 -3.06 19.80
C GLN A 14 -1.27 -4.34 19.34
N CYS A 15 -0.48 -4.28 18.26
CA CYS A 15 0.32 -5.41 17.80
C CYS A 15 1.32 -5.88 18.88
N ALA A 16 1.97 -4.95 19.58
CA ALA A 16 2.90 -5.29 20.66
C ALA A 16 2.16 -5.96 21.84
N ASP A 17 1.01 -5.40 22.24
CA ASP A 17 0.18 -5.95 23.32
C ASP A 17 -0.33 -7.36 22.98
N LEU A 18 -0.75 -7.59 21.73
CA LEU A 18 -1.18 -8.92 21.27
C LEU A 18 -0.05 -9.95 21.31
N LYS A 19 1.20 -9.56 20.99
CA LYS A 19 2.36 -10.46 21.12
C LYS A 19 2.59 -10.85 22.59
N LEU A 20 2.49 -9.90 23.51
CA LEU A 20 2.61 -10.16 24.95
C LEU A 20 1.50 -11.10 25.43
N LYS A 21 0.26 -10.88 24.99
CA LYS A 21 -0.88 -11.77 25.30
C LYS A 21 -0.70 -13.18 24.72
N ILE A 22 -0.11 -13.33 23.54
CA ILE A 22 0.21 -14.66 23.00
C ILE A 22 1.28 -15.33 23.88
N ALA A 23 2.34 -14.61 24.23
CA ALA A 23 3.42 -15.12 25.07
C ALA A 23 2.91 -15.58 26.45
N SER A 24 1.97 -14.85 27.05
CA SER A 24 1.41 -15.21 28.36
C SER A 24 0.59 -16.51 28.37
N HIS A 25 0.13 -16.97 27.21
CA HIS A 25 -0.62 -18.22 27.05
C HIS A 25 0.24 -19.34 26.43
N THR A 26 1.53 -19.10 26.15
CA THR A 26 2.41 -20.05 25.46
C THR A 26 3.49 -20.59 26.42
N PRO A 27 3.69 -21.92 26.52
CA PRO A 27 2.91 -22.98 25.88
C PRO A 27 1.49 -23.09 26.46
N PRO A 28 0.49 -23.51 25.66
CA PRO A 28 -0.88 -23.66 26.13
C PRO A 28 -0.97 -24.75 27.20
N LYS A 29 -1.62 -24.45 28.34
CA LYS A 29 -1.82 -25.41 29.43
C LYS A 29 -3.20 -26.07 29.39
N ASN A 30 -4.14 -25.47 28.67
CA ASN A 30 -5.51 -25.94 28.55
C ASN A 30 -6.13 -25.49 27.21
N ALA A 31 -7.31 -26.02 26.88
CA ALA A 31 -8.03 -25.70 25.65
C ALA A 31 -8.45 -24.21 25.54
N ASN A 32 -8.61 -23.53 26.68
CA ASN A 32 -8.88 -22.10 26.68
C ASN A 32 -7.65 -21.29 26.24
N ASP A 33 -6.45 -21.65 26.70
CA ASP A 33 -5.20 -21.00 26.26
C ASP A 33 -5.01 -21.14 24.75
N GLU A 34 -5.28 -22.33 24.18
CA GLU A 34 -5.24 -22.55 22.73
C GLU A 34 -6.22 -21.65 21.98
N LYS A 35 -7.46 -21.52 22.51
CA LYS A 35 -8.48 -20.63 21.94
C LYS A 35 -8.02 -19.17 21.99
N MET A 36 -7.47 -18.73 23.12
CA MET A 36 -6.96 -17.36 23.29
C MET A 36 -5.79 -17.07 22.34
N ILE A 37 -4.80 -17.97 22.26
CA ILE A 37 -3.70 -17.86 21.29
C ILE A 37 -4.23 -17.73 19.86
N ARG A 38 -5.21 -18.56 19.47
CA ARG A 38 -5.80 -18.51 18.12
C ARG A 38 -6.47 -17.16 17.85
N ILE A 39 -7.23 -16.63 18.80
CA ILE A 39 -7.88 -15.33 18.69
C ILE A 39 -6.84 -14.22 18.55
N TYR A 40 -5.85 -14.17 19.45
CA TYR A 40 -4.83 -13.13 19.43
C TYR A 40 -3.97 -13.17 18.17
N LYS A 41 -3.64 -14.37 17.64
CA LYS A 41 -2.95 -14.51 16.36
C LYS A 41 -3.77 -13.93 15.20
N ARG A 42 -5.08 -14.20 15.15
CA ARG A 42 -5.97 -13.64 14.10
C ARG A 42 -6.02 -12.12 14.16
N LEU A 43 -6.14 -11.55 15.36
CA LEU A 43 -6.11 -10.09 15.55
C LEU A 43 -4.75 -9.51 15.12
N LEU A 44 -3.64 -10.15 15.48
CA LEU A 44 -2.30 -9.70 15.12
C LEU A 44 -2.09 -9.68 13.60
N ILE A 45 -2.61 -10.69 12.89
CA ILE A 45 -2.56 -10.73 11.41
C ILE A 45 -3.37 -9.57 10.82
N ARG A 46 -4.62 -9.37 11.29
CA ARG A 46 -5.47 -8.26 10.84
C ARG A 46 -4.78 -6.91 11.00
N ASP A 47 -4.23 -6.66 12.19
CA ASP A 47 -3.62 -5.36 12.52
C ASP A 47 -2.34 -5.12 11.71
N ARG A 48 -1.57 -6.18 11.41
CA ARG A 48 -0.42 -6.11 10.49
C ARG A 48 -0.82 -5.78 9.06
N HIS A 49 -1.89 -6.39 8.54
CA HIS A 49 -2.39 -6.06 7.20
C HIS A 49 -2.86 -4.61 7.13
N TYR A 50 -3.54 -4.12 8.18
CA TYR A 50 -3.94 -2.72 8.25
C TYR A 50 -2.73 -1.78 8.17
N LEU A 51 -1.66 -2.05 8.95
CA LEU A 51 -0.43 -1.26 8.91
C LEU A 51 0.23 -1.27 7.53
N HIS A 52 0.31 -2.44 6.88
CA HIS A 52 0.84 -2.55 5.52
C HIS A 52 0.01 -1.73 4.51
N ASN A 53 -1.32 -1.80 4.60
CA ASN A 53 -2.19 -1.00 3.73
C ASN A 53 -2.01 0.51 3.94
N LEU A 54 -1.79 0.94 5.18
CA LEU A 54 -1.46 2.35 5.47
C LEU A 54 -0.13 2.76 4.84
N GLU A 55 0.89 1.90 4.87
CA GLU A 55 2.17 2.15 4.22
C GLU A 55 2.02 2.28 2.70
N LEU A 56 1.27 1.37 2.07
CA LEU A 56 0.96 1.45 0.63
C LEU A 56 0.24 2.76 0.26
N LEU A 57 -0.71 3.20 1.10
CA LEU A 57 -1.39 4.47 0.89
C LEU A 57 -0.45 5.67 0.99
N LYS A 58 0.52 5.65 1.91
CA LYS A 58 1.56 6.69 2.01
C LYS A 58 2.41 6.73 0.73
N ILE A 59 2.87 5.58 0.24
CA ILE A 59 3.65 5.48 -1.00
C ILE A 59 2.85 6.00 -2.21
N LYS A 60 1.57 5.61 -2.32
CA LYS A 60 0.71 6.09 -3.41
C LYS A 60 0.55 7.62 -3.37
N GLN A 61 0.45 8.21 -2.19
CA GLN A 61 0.36 9.66 -2.03
C GLN A 61 1.65 10.37 -2.42
N THR A 62 2.82 9.83 -2.04
CA THR A 62 4.12 10.43 -2.43
C THR A 62 4.31 10.37 -3.94
N MET A 63 3.97 9.26 -4.59
CA MET A 63 4.01 9.16 -6.06
C MET A 63 3.11 10.20 -6.75
N HIS A 64 1.94 10.51 -6.19
CA HIS A 64 1.04 11.54 -6.71
C HIS A 64 1.55 12.99 -6.48
N LEU A 65 2.37 13.21 -5.45
CA LEU A 65 3.01 14.49 -5.19
C LEU A 65 4.21 14.72 -6.13
N ASP A 66 4.95 13.66 -6.44
CA ASP A 66 6.06 13.69 -7.42
C ASP A 66 5.56 13.83 -8.86
N SER A 67 4.30 13.49 -9.14
CA SER A 67 3.66 13.65 -10.45
C SER A 67 2.96 15.01 -10.64
N LYS A 68 3.13 15.98 -9.74
CA LYS A 68 2.53 17.30 -9.89
C LYS A 68 3.36 18.11 -10.91
N PRO A 69 2.82 18.50 -12.08
CA PRO A 69 3.57 19.28 -13.04
C PRO A 69 3.91 20.62 -12.40
N LYS A 70 5.20 20.98 -12.39
CA LYS A 70 5.63 22.35 -12.15
C LYS A 70 4.96 23.21 -13.21
N SER A 71 3.93 23.96 -12.81
CA SER A 71 3.38 25.04 -13.60
C SER A 71 4.45 26.12 -13.71
N THR A 72 5.27 26.03 -14.75
CA THR A 72 6.05 27.15 -15.25
C THR A 72 5.82 27.24 -16.74
N THR A 73 5.00 28.22 -17.09
CA THR A 73 5.08 29.00 -18.33
C THR A 73 4.58 28.31 -19.59
N GLU A 74 3.65 29.01 -20.24
CA GLU A 74 3.06 28.74 -21.55
C GLU A 74 4.06 28.14 -22.55
N CYS A 75 3.78 26.93 -23.03
CA CYS A 75 4.19 26.51 -24.36
C CYS A 75 3.22 25.43 -24.82
N SER A 76 2.60 25.65 -25.98
CA SER A 76 1.62 24.76 -26.58
C SER A 76 2.17 23.35 -26.77
N SER A 77 1.72 22.40 -25.97
CA SER A 77 1.86 20.98 -26.27
C SER A 77 0.52 20.46 -26.79
N SER A 78 0.09 20.93 -27.95
CA SER A 78 -0.78 20.10 -28.78
C SER A 78 0.08 18.91 -29.17
N LEU A 79 -0.23 17.73 -28.63
CA LEU A 79 0.35 16.47 -29.11
C LEU A 79 0.16 16.46 -30.62
N ASP A 80 1.27 16.43 -31.36
CA ASP A 80 1.23 16.36 -32.81
C ASP A 80 0.72 14.96 -33.18
N LEU A 81 -0.58 14.90 -33.45
CA LEU A 81 -1.28 13.66 -33.78
C LEU A 81 -0.78 13.08 -35.11
N ASP A 82 -0.10 13.88 -35.93
CA ASP A 82 0.49 13.43 -37.18
C ASP A 82 1.79 12.65 -36.93
N GLU A 83 2.62 13.07 -35.97
CA GLU A 83 3.80 12.31 -35.51
C GLU A 83 3.38 10.98 -34.83
N PHE A 84 2.28 10.99 -34.07
CA PHE A 84 1.75 9.75 -33.50
C PHE A 84 1.21 8.79 -34.56
N ARG A 85 0.62 9.31 -35.65
CA ARG A 85 0.15 8.50 -36.78
C ARG A 85 1.28 7.90 -37.60
N SER A 86 2.36 8.65 -37.87
CA SER A 86 3.49 8.12 -38.62
C SER A 86 4.16 6.94 -37.92
N LEU A 87 4.28 6.99 -36.59
CA LEU A 87 4.84 5.90 -35.78
C LEU A 87 3.97 4.63 -35.75
N LEU A 88 2.66 4.75 -35.95
CA LEU A 88 1.75 3.61 -36.06
C LEU A 88 1.80 2.98 -37.45
N ASP A 89 1.90 3.79 -38.50
CA ASP A 89 1.99 3.30 -39.88
C ASP A 89 3.31 2.57 -40.14
N GLU A 90 4.45 3.06 -39.61
CA GLU A 90 5.76 2.40 -39.75
C GLU A 90 5.81 0.98 -39.13
N ASN A 91 5.00 0.71 -38.11
CA ASN A 91 4.91 -0.62 -37.50
C ASN A 91 3.93 -1.55 -38.23
N SER A 92 3.07 -1.02 -39.09
CA SER A 92 2.06 -1.82 -39.80
C SER A 92 2.64 -2.59 -40.99
N GLU A 93 3.70 -2.08 -41.63
CA GLU A 93 4.34 -2.75 -42.77
C GLU A 93 5.27 -3.92 -42.35
N LEU A 94 5.68 -3.98 -41.07
CA LEU A 94 6.51 -5.08 -40.53
C LEU A 94 5.69 -6.25 -39.96
N ALA A 95 4.36 -6.12 -39.88
CA ALA A 95 3.49 -7.14 -39.29
C ALA A 95 2.95 -8.18 -40.30
N PHE A 96 3.19 -8.00 -41.61
CA PHE A 96 2.70 -8.91 -42.66
C PHE A 96 3.76 -9.30 -43.71
N SER A 97 5.05 -9.34 -43.35
CA SER A 97 6.11 -10.01 -44.13
C SER A 97 6.48 -11.37 -43.56
#